data_AF-A0A413QJF4-F1
#
_entry.id   AF-A0A413QJF4-F1
#
_cell.length_a   1.000
_cell.length_b   1.000
_cell.length_c   1.000
_cell.angle_alpha   90.00
_cell.angle_beta   90.00
_cell.angle_gamma   90.00
#
_symmetry.space_group_name_H-M   'P 1'
#
loop_
_entity.id
_entity.type
_entity.pdbx_description
1 polymer ?
#
loop_
_entity_poly.entity_id
_entity_poly.type
_entity_poly.pdbx_seq_one_letter_code
_entity_poly.pdbx_strand_id
1 'polypeptide(L)'
;MKISDFDIYHLPPLMGMFVDYLEDECERLLQESPQFTELQREDHELMDEYPFLNMITDSNGITKALDLNYAETEALAKFCLVEEDINCWKRLQMYLLGIAHAMGIIELLKLD
;
A
#
# COMPACT_ATOMS: atom_id res chain seq x y z
N MET A 1 18.00 -1.98 20.50
CA MET A 1 16.63 -2.36 20.14
C MET A 1 16.71 -3.12 18.83
N LYS A 2 16.19 -4.35 18.77
CA LYS A 2 16.16 -5.17 17.57
C LYS A 2 14.81 -5.01 16.89
N ILE A 3 14.74 -5.22 15.58
CA ILE A 3 13.46 -5.16 14.85
C ILE A 3 12.47 -6.22 15.36
N SER A 4 12.98 -7.37 15.83
CA SER A 4 12.19 -8.42 16.48
C SER A 4 11.53 -8.00 17.79
N ASP A 5 11.92 -6.86 18.36
CA ASP A 5 11.30 -6.32 19.58
C ASP A 5 10.00 -5.55 19.25
N PHE A 6 9.72 -5.32 17.97
CA PHE A 6 8.50 -4.70 17.48
C PHE A 6 7.56 -5.75 16.91
N ASP A 7 6.38 -5.88 17.51
CA ASP A 7 5.28 -6.67 16.97
C ASP A 7 4.21 -5.71 16.46
N ILE A 8 4.03 -5.68 15.13
CA ILE A 8 3.05 -4.83 14.46
C ILE A 8 1.60 -5.13 14.92
N TYR A 9 1.33 -6.34 15.42
CA TYR A 9 0.01 -6.72 15.91
C TYR A 9 -0.25 -6.30 17.35
N HIS A 10 0.80 -5.94 18.10
CA HIS A 10 0.71 -5.62 19.52
C HIS A 10 1.48 -4.33 19.88
N LEU A 11 1.44 -3.34 18.98
CA LEU A 11 2.10 -2.06 19.20
C LEU A 11 1.47 -1.31 20.39
N PRO A 12 2.29 -0.70 21.27
CA PRO A 12 1.79 0.25 22.26
C PRO A 12 0.97 1.36 21.60
N PRO A 13 -0.07 1.92 22.25
CA PRO A 13 -0.96 2.91 21.62
C PRO A 13 -0.25 4.12 20.99
N LEU A 14 0.83 4.60 21.61
CA LEU A 14 1.64 5.69 21.07
C LEU A 14 2.33 5.31 19.75
N MET A 15 2.77 4.06 19.62
CA MET A 15 3.34 3.55 18.36
C MET A 15 2.26 3.33 17.32
N GLY A 16 1.05 2.91 17.71
CA GLY A 16 -0.11 2.84 16.80
C GLY A 16 -0.40 4.18 16.14
N MET A 17 -0.54 5.26 16.93
CA MET A 17 -0.74 6.61 16.37
C MET A 17 0.40 7.07 15.45
N PHE A 18 1.62 6.62 15.70
CA PHE A 18 2.76 6.94 14.83
C PHE A 18 2.70 6.17 13.51
N VAL A 19 2.23 4.92 13.51
CA VAL A 19 1.98 4.16 12.28
C VAL A 19 0.92 4.84 11.44
N ASP A 20 -0.22 5.22 12.04
CA ASP A 20 -1.29 5.95 11.33
C ASP A 20 -0.75 7.23 10.68
N TYR A 21 0.06 8.00 11.41
CA TYR A 21 0.73 9.20 10.87
C TYR A 21 1.66 8.89 9.68
N LEU A 22 2.43 7.80 9.75
CA LEU A 22 3.33 7.40 8.67
C LEU A 22 2.56 6.96 7.43
N GLU A 23 1.42 6.28 7.60
CA GLU A 23 0.55 5.88 6.51
C GLU A 23 -0.04 7.10 5.80
N ASP A 24 -0.60 8.04 6.56
CA ASP A 24 -1.16 9.29 6.03
C ASP A 24 -0.10 10.11 5.27
N GLU A 25 1.10 10.24 5.84
CA GLU A 25 2.18 11.01 5.23
C GLU A 25 2.76 10.32 3.98
N CYS A 26 2.83 8.98 3.98
CA CYS A 26 3.20 8.23 2.79
C CYS A 26 2.20 8.43 1.66
N GLU A 27 0.91 8.32 1.95
CA GLU A 27 -0.14 8.54 0.95
C GLU A 27 -0.04 9.97 0.40
N ARG A 28 0.08 10.97 1.28
CA ARG A 28 0.23 12.38 0.88
C ARG A 28 1.40 12.60 -0.09
N LEU A 29 2.56 12.02 0.21
CA LEU A 29 3.76 12.14 -0.63
C LEU A 29 3.62 11.39 -1.95
N LEU A 30 2.99 10.21 -1.95
CA LEU A 30 2.75 9.43 -3.15
C LEU A 30 1.80 10.14 -4.12
N GLN A 31 0.81 10.88 -3.62
CA GLN A 31 -0.09 11.70 -4.43
C GLN A 31 0.63 12.81 -5.21
N GLU A 32 1.87 13.15 -4.87
CA GLU A 32 2.69 14.09 -5.65
C GLU A 32 3.29 13.43 -6.91
N SER A 33 3.25 12.09 -7.03
CA SER A 33 3.79 11.35 -8.18
C SER A 33 2.71 11.08 -9.25
N PRO A 34 2.86 11.62 -10.48
CA PRO A 34 1.93 11.33 -11.57
C PRO A 34 1.83 9.84 -11.92
N GLN A 35 2.94 9.10 -11.79
CA GLN A 35 2.97 7.67 -12.08
C GLN A 35 2.13 6.89 -11.08
N PHE A 36 2.22 7.23 -9.80
CA PHE A 36 1.42 6.59 -8.77
C PHE A 36 -0.07 6.91 -8.91
N THR A 37 -0.41 8.18 -9.18
CA THR A 37 -1.80 8.58 -9.40
C THR A 37 -2.41 7.89 -10.62
N GLU A 38 -1.60 7.61 -11.64
CA GLU A 38 -2.06 6.88 -12.83
C GLU A 38 -2.35 5.40 -12.51
N LEU A 39 -1.50 4.75 -11.70
CA LEU A 39 -1.76 3.39 -11.23
C LEU A 39 -3.06 3.33 -10.40
N GLN A 40 -3.29 4.29 -9.51
CA GLN A 40 -4.54 4.36 -8.75
C GLN A 40 -5.76 4.57 -9.64
N ARG A 41 -5.65 5.42 -10.68
CA ARG A 41 -6.72 5.61 -11.66
C ARG A 41 -7.02 4.31 -12.39
N GLU A 42 -5.99 3.62 -12.86
CA GLU A 42 -6.11 2.35 -13.57
C GLU A 42 -6.75 1.26 -12.70
N ASP A 43 -6.38 1.18 -11.42
CA ASP A 43 -6.99 0.30 -10.43
C ASP A 43 -8.50 0.56 -10.29
N HIS A 44 -8.89 1.82 -10.08
CA HIS A 44 -10.30 2.21 -9.94
C HIS A 44 -11.09 1.91 -11.22
N GLU A 45 -10.53 2.20 -12.40
CA GLU A 45 -11.19 1.92 -13.67
C GLU A 45 -11.41 0.42 -13.89
N LEU A 46 -10.44 -0.42 -13.52
CA LEU A 46 -10.60 -1.87 -13.57
C LEU A 46 -11.72 -2.34 -12.63
N MET A 47 -11.75 -1.86 -11.38
CA MET A 47 -12.80 -2.21 -10.42
C MET A 47 -14.19 -1.75 -10.85
N ASP A 48 -14.30 -0.58 -11.50
CA ASP A 48 -15.56 -0.04 -12.03
C ASP A 48 -16.06 -0.82 -13.25
N GLU A 49 -15.15 -1.18 -14.17
CA GLU A 49 -15.49 -1.93 -15.39
C GLU A 49 -15.82 -3.40 -15.08
N TYR A 50 -15.13 -3.99 -14.11
CA TYR A 50 -15.25 -5.40 -13.75
C TYR A 50 -15.66 -5.59 -12.28
N PRO A 51 -16.96 -5.54 -11.95
CA PRO A 51 -17.46 -5.61 -10.57
C PRO A 51 -17.05 -6.86 -9.79
N PHE A 52 -16.69 -7.96 -10.45
CA PHE A 52 -16.21 -9.16 -9.79
C PHE A 52 -14.85 -8.94 -9.08
N LEU A 53 -14.05 -7.97 -9.52
CA LEU A 53 -12.78 -7.62 -8.86
C LEU A 53 -13.03 -7.10 -7.44
N ASN A 54 -14.07 -6.28 -7.25
CA ASN A 54 -14.52 -5.86 -5.91
C ASN A 54 -14.93 -7.04 -5.01
N MET A 55 -15.44 -8.12 -5.60
CA MET A 55 -15.79 -9.33 -4.83
C MET A 55 -14.56 -10.13 -4.40
N ILE A 56 -13.47 -10.06 -5.17
CA ILE A 56 -12.21 -10.76 -4.86
C ILE A 56 -11.43 -10.02 -3.77
N THR A 57 -11.48 -8.70 -3.74
CA THR A 57 -10.83 -7.87 -2.71
C THR A 57 -11.58 -7.88 -1.38
N ASP A 58 -12.89 -8.15 -1.39
CA ASP A 58 -13.63 -8.43 -0.16
C ASP A 58 -13.29 -9.83 0.37
N SER A 59 -12.71 -9.87 1.57
CA SER A 59 -12.40 -11.09 2.34
C SER A 59 -13.54 -12.12 2.42
N ASN A 60 -14.80 -11.70 2.27
CA ASN A 60 -15.97 -12.59 2.25
C ASN A 60 -16.78 -12.53 0.94
N GLY A 61 -16.27 -11.85 -0.09
CA GLY A 61 -17.02 -11.62 -1.34
C GLY A 61 -17.19 -12.87 -2.19
N ILE A 62 -16.23 -13.81 -2.15
CA ILE A 62 -16.29 -15.05 -2.94
C ILE A 62 -16.95 -16.18 -2.14
N THR A 63 -18.26 -16.36 -2.37
CA THR A 63 -19.04 -17.42 -1.73
C THR A 63 -19.19 -18.69 -2.57
N LYS A 64 -18.80 -18.64 -3.85
CA LYS A 64 -18.85 -19.73 -4.83
C LYS A 64 -17.71 -19.57 -5.85
N ALA A 65 -17.41 -20.65 -6.57
CA ALA A 65 -16.45 -20.58 -7.68
C ALA A 65 -16.92 -19.56 -8.73
N LEU A 66 -16.00 -18.69 -9.16
CA LEU A 66 -16.21 -17.76 -10.26
C LEU A 66 -15.87 -18.46 -11.58
N ASP A 67 -16.78 -18.42 -12.55
CA ASP A 67 -16.55 -18.89 -13.91
C ASP A 67 -16.26 -17.68 -14.79
N LEU A 68 -14.98 -17.35 -14.93
CA LEU A 68 -14.52 -16.15 -15.63
C LEU A 68 -14.34 -16.44 -17.13
N ASN A 69 -14.83 -15.54 -17.97
CA ASN A 69 -14.52 -15.56 -19.38
C ASN A 69 -13.09 -15.04 -19.65
N TYR A 70 -12.65 -15.08 -20.91
CA TYR A 70 -11.30 -14.65 -21.29
C TYR A 70 -11.01 -13.18 -20.92
N ALA A 71 -11.94 -12.27 -21.21
CA ALA A 71 -11.76 -10.84 -20.91
C ALA A 71 -11.72 -10.59 -19.40
N GLU A 72 -12.56 -11.28 -18.62
CA GLU A 72 -12.52 -11.20 -17.16
C GLU A 72 -11.21 -11.79 -16.59
N THR A 73 -10.70 -12.87 -17.18
CA THR A 73 -9.42 -13.46 -16.79
C THR A 73 -8.25 -12.51 -17.09
N GLU A 74 -8.27 -11.83 -18.24
CA GLU A 74 -7.30 -10.81 -18.61
C GLU A 74 -7.37 -9.59 -17.68
N ALA A 75 -8.58 -9.14 -17.35
CA ALA A 75 -8.81 -8.06 -16.38
C ALA A 75 -8.27 -8.42 -14.99
N LEU A 76 -8.50 -9.66 -14.51
CA LEU A 76 -7.94 -10.15 -13.25
C LEU A 76 -6.41 -10.16 -13.27
N ALA A 77 -5.80 -10.64 -14.36
CA ALA A 77 -4.34 -10.67 -14.47
C ALA A 77 -3.75 -9.25 -14.43
N LYS A 78 -4.40 -8.32 -15.13
CA LYS A 78 -4.00 -6.91 -15.14
C LYS A 78 -4.17 -6.26 -13.76
N PHE A 79 -5.31 -6.49 -13.11
CA PHE A 79 -5.59 -6.02 -11.75
C PHE A 79 -4.51 -6.45 -10.75
N CYS A 80 -4.10 -7.73 -10.78
CA CYS A 80 -3.04 -8.23 -9.90
C CYS A 80 -1.69 -7.53 -10.11
N LEU A 81 -1.36 -7.15 -11.36
CA LEU A 81 -0.12 -6.42 -11.64
C LEU A 81 -0.18 -4.98 -11.13
N VAL A 82 -1.30 -4.30 -11.35
CA VAL A 82 -1.52 -2.92 -10.88
C VAL A 82 -1.46 -2.86 -9.35
N GLU A 83 -2.14 -3.78 -8.67
CA GLU A 83 -2.13 -3.85 -7.20
C GLU A 83 -0.74 -4.16 -6.64
N GLU A 84 0.04 -5.05 -7.26
CA GLU A 84 1.41 -5.30 -6.83
C GLU A 84 2.31 -4.07 -7.01
N ASP A 85 2.14 -3.35 -8.12
CA ASP A 85 2.86 -2.10 -8.37
C ASP A 85 2.48 -1.04 -7.33
N ILE A 86 1.19 -0.79 -7.08
CA ILE A 86 0.73 0.15 -6.04
C ILE A 86 1.34 -0.21 -4.68
N ASN A 87 1.29 -1.48 -4.29
CA ASN A 87 1.85 -1.94 -3.03
C ASN A 87 3.39 -1.79 -2.98
N CYS A 88 4.08 -1.99 -4.10
CA CYS A 88 5.51 -1.76 -4.20
C CYS A 88 5.86 -0.29 -3.95
N TRP A 89 5.13 0.63 -4.56
CA TRP A 89 5.30 2.07 -4.35
C TRP A 89 5.06 2.47 -2.89
N LYS A 90 3.97 2.00 -2.27
CA LYS A 90 3.68 2.25 -0.85
C LYS A 90 4.80 1.77 0.07
N ARG A 91 5.30 0.55 -0.15
CA ARG A 91 6.42 -0.01 0.62
C ARG A 91 7.69 0.83 0.46
N LEU A 92 8.06 1.18 -0.78
CA LEU A 92 9.24 1.99 -1.06
C LEU A 92 9.14 3.38 -0.39
N GLN A 93 7.97 4.03 -0.46
CA GLN A 93 7.77 5.32 0.18
C GLN A 93 7.90 5.24 1.70
N MET A 94 7.33 4.22 2.34
CA MET A 94 7.48 3.99 3.78
C MET A 94 8.95 3.83 4.19
N TYR A 95 9.74 3.10 3.40
CA TYR A 95 11.18 2.98 3.63
C TYR A 95 11.91 4.33 3.50
N LEU A 96 11.61 5.10 2.45
CA LEU A 96 12.23 6.41 2.23
C LEU A 96 11.89 7.40 3.35
N LEU A 97 10.63 7.41 3.81
CA LEU A 97 10.19 8.25 4.92
C LEU A 97 10.92 7.86 6.23
N GLY A 98 11.06 6.56 6.49
CA GLY A 98 11.84 6.05 7.61
C GLY A 98 13.31 6.49 7.58
N ILE A 99 13.94 6.46 6.40
CA ILE A 99 15.32 6.93 6.20
C ILE A 99 15.41 8.43 6.48
N ALA A 100 14.49 9.24 5.94
CA ALA A 100 14.47 10.68 6.14
C ALA A 100 14.36 11.04 7.63
N HIS A 101 13.48 10.37 8.38
CA HIS A 101 13.37 10.56 9.82
C HIS A 101 14.64 10.16 10.57
N ALA A 102 15.26 9.03 10.21
CA ALA A 102 16.50 8.60 10.83
C ALA A 102 17.65 9.59 10.58
N MET A 103 17.77 10.12 9.36
CA MET A 103 18.73 11.18 9.02
C MET A 103 18.49 12.44 9.85
N GLY A 104 17.24 12.89 9.96
CA GLY A 104 16.90 14.06 10.78
C GLY A 104 17.28 13.89 12.26
N ILE A 105 17.13 12.67 12.81
CA ILE A 105 17.59 12.38 14.19
C ILE A 105 19.11 12.43 14.30
N ILE A 106 19.84 11.87 13.34
CA ILE A 106 21.32 11.89 13.32
C ILE A 106 21.84 13.34 13.31
N GLU A 107 21.26 14.19 12.46
CA GLU A 107 21.60 15.61 12.37
C GLU A 107 21.31 16.34 13.69
N LEU A 108 20.15 16.11 14.31
CA LEU A 108 19.78 16.72 15.60
C LEU A 108 20.74 16.32 16.73
N LEU A 109 21.20 15.07 16.72
CA LEU A 109 22.14 14.55 17.72
C LEU A 109 23.58 14.99 17.48
N LYS A 110 23.87 15.72 16.37
CA LYS A 110 25.21 16.13 15.94
C LYS A 110 26.20 14.96 15.94
N LEU A 111 25.71 13.79 15.56
CA LEU A 111 26.56 12.63 15.34
C LEU A 111 27.17 12.80 13.95
N ASP A 112 28.20 13.65 13.88
CA ASP A 112 29.07 13.80 12.71
C ASP A 112 30.01 12.59 12.56
#